data_AF-A0A9W4AXT0-F1
#
_entry.id   AF-A0A9W4AXT0-F1
#
_cell.length_a   1.000
_cell.length_b   1.000
_cell.length_c   1.000
_cell.angle_alpha   90.00
_cell.angle_beta   90.00
_cell.angle_gamma   90.00
#
_symmetry.space_group_name_H-M   'P 1'
#
loop_
_entity.id
_entity.type
_entity.pdbx_description
1 polymer ?
#
loop_
_entity_poly.entity_id
_entity_poly.type
_entity_poly.pdbx_seq_one_letter_code
_entity_poly.pdbx_strand_id
1 'polypeptide(L)'
;MTTFAAPLVHDELDSVVSTLCTRLPGRTRSEVEAVVAAVYAELAAGATVTAHLIPLTLNRSRRLLSPKPRETSDLHSPEPILIEANNGRNPQANEGNPK
;
A
#
# COMPACT_ATOMS: atom_id res chain seq x y z
N MET A 1 28.46 -1.09 -4.16
CA MET A 1 28.50 -0.20 -2.99
C MET A 1 27.06 0.17 -2.60
N THR A 2 26.38 -0.60 -1.74
CA THR A 2 25.04 -0.28 -1.20
C THR A 2 24.76 -0.95 0.16
N THR A 3 25.78 -1.14 1.01
CA THR A 3 25.60 -1.81 2.33
C THR A 3 25.01 -0.89 3.40
N PHE A 4 25.09 0.43 3.26
CA PHE A 4 24.57 1.40 4.25
C PHE A 4 23.06 1.64 4.19
N ALA A 5 22.38 1.17 3.14
CA ALA A 5 20.93 1.35 2.99
C ALA A 5 20.14 0.38 3.88
N ALA A 6 20.67 -0.82 4.15
CA ALA A 6 19.95 -1.83 4.93
C ALA A 6 19.76 -1.45 6.41
N PRO A 7 20.76 -0.89 7.12
CA PRO A 7 20.54 -0.40 8.48
C PRO A 7 19.54 0.75 8.57
N LEU A 8 19.63 1.73 7.66
CA LEU A 8 18.71 2.88 7.64
C LEU A 8 17.26 2.45 7.39
N VAL A 9 17.04 1.55 6.43
CA VAL A 9 15.70 0.99 6.16
C VAL A 9 15.18 0.22 7.37
N HIS A 10 16.03 -0.51 8.09
CA HIS A 10 15.63 -1.23 9.30
C HIS A 10 15.13 -0.26 10.38
N ASP A 11 15.86 0.83 10.63
CA ASP A 11 15.46 1.86 11.61
C ASP A 11 14.14 2.54 11.22
N GLU A 12 13.94 2.81 9.92
CA GLU A 12 12.69 3.35 9.40
C GLU A 12 11.51 2.38 9.57
N LEU A 13 11.72 1.10 9.32
CA LEU A 13 10.70 0.07 9.52
C LEU A 13 10.37 -0.12 11.01
N ASP A 14 11.35 -0.02 11.91
CA ASP A 14 11.10 -0.09 13.36
C ASP A 14 10.29 1.12 13.86
N SER A 15 10.55 2.31 13.29
CA SER A 15 9.74 3.50 13.55
C SER A 15 8.28 3.33 13.06
N VAL A 16 8.08 2.68 11.91
CA VAL A 16 6.74 2.31 11.41
C VAL A 16 6.05 1.33 12.36
N VAL A 17 6.74 0.29 12.81
CA VAL A 17 6.22 -0.70 13.77
C VAL A 17 5.81 -0.02 15.06
N SER A 18 6.67 0.82 15.62
CA SER A 18 6.40 1.59 16.84
C SER A 18 5.17 2.48 16.68
N THR A 19 5.07 3.19 15.56
CA THR A 19 3.91 4.03 15.23
C THR A 19 2.62 3.21 15.13
N LEU A 20 2.66 2.00 14.57
CA LEU A 20 1.48 1.16 14.45
C LEU A 20 1.08 0.54 15.80
N CYS A 21 2.04 0.11 16.61
CA CYS A 21 1.79 -0.42 17.96
C CYS A 21 1.07 0.61 18.84
N THR A 22 1.49 1.88 18.79
CA THR A 22 0.82 2.96 19.56
C THR A 22 -0.64 3.19 19.11
N ARG A 23 -0.94 2.98 17.83
CA ARG A 23 -2.27 3.19 17.26
C ARG A 23 -3.18 1.96 17.36
N LEU A 24 -2.60 0.78 17.61
CA LEU A 24 -3.29 -0.51 17.61
C LEU A 24 -3.00 -1.27 18.91
N PRO A 25 -3.48 -0.78 20.08
CA PRO A 25 -3.14 -1.36 21.38
C PRO A 25 -3.64 -2.82 21.57
N GLY A 26 -4.53 -3.30 20.71
CA GLY A 26 -5.03 -4.68 20.72
C GLY A 26 -4.20 -5.67 19.90
N ARG A 27 -3.06 -5.24 19.31
CA ARG A 27 -2.17 -6.09 18.53
C ARG A 27 -0.81 -6.20 19.19
N THR A 28 -0.21 -7.38 19.10
CA THR A 28 1.15 -7.58 19.60
C THR A 28 2.17 -6.97 18.64
N ARG A 29 3.32 -6.54 19.17
CA ARG A 29 4.41 -6.00 18.35
C ARG A 29 4.86 -6.99 17.27
N SER A 30 4.97 -8.27 17.60
CA SER A 30 5.40 -9.31 16.66
C SER A 30 4.41 -9.50 15.50
N GLU A 31 3.09 -9.40 15.74
CA GLU A 31 2.10 -9.41 14.66
C GLU A 31 2.24 -8.20 13.74
N VAL A 32 2.47 -7.01 14.32
CA VAL A 32 2.67 -5.78 13.57
C VAL A 32 3.95 -5.85 12.72
N GLU A 33 5.06 -6.33 13.31
CA GLU A 33 6.34 -6.54 12.62
C GLU A 33 6.21 -7.49 11.44
N ALA A 34 5.54 -8.63 11.63
CA ALA A 34 5.33 -9.61 10.57
C ALA A 34 4.57 -9.01 9.38
N VAL A 35 3.52 -8.23 9.63
CA VAL A 35 2.75 -7.55 8.57
C VAL A 35 3.59 -6.48 7.87
N VAL A 36 4.29 -5.64 8.62
CA VAL A 36 5.14 -4.58 8.07
C VAL A 36 6.24 -5.16 7.18
N ALA A 37 6.91 -6.22 7.64
CA ALA A 37 7.97 -6.89 6.88
C ALA A 37 7.44 -7.53 5.58
N ALA A 38 6.30 -8.23 5.65
CA ALA A 38 5.68 -8.85 4.48
C ALA A 38 5.25 -7.81 3.44
N VAL A 39 4.60 -6.72 3.88
CA VAL A 39 4.17 -5.62 3.02
C VAL A 39 5.37 -4.91 2.38
N TYR A 40 6.42 -4.63 3.15
CA TYR A 40 7.64 -4.01 2.63
C TYR A 40 8.28 -4.89 1.55
N ALA A 41 8.43 -6.19 1.81
CA ALA A 41 9.03 -7.12 0.85
C ALA A 41 8.21 -7.20 -0.46
N GLU A 42 6.88 -7.26 -0.36
CA GLU A 42 5.99 -7.28 -1.52
C GLU A 42 6.14 -6.00 -2.38
N LEU A 43 6.13 -4.83 -1.74
CA LEU A 43 6.28 -3.56 -2.45
C LEU A 43 7.70 -3.39 -3.02
N ALA A 44 8.72 -3.80 -2.26
CA ALA A 44 10.12 -3.69 -2.68
C ALA A 44 10.41 -4.54 -3.92
N ALA A 45 9.79 -5.72 -4.02
CA ALA A 45 9.99 -6.63 -5.14
C ALA A 45 9.59 -6.02 -6.50
N GLY A 46 8.63 -5.08 -6.53
CA GLY A 46 8.15 -4.43 -7.75
C GLY A 46 8.51 -2.95 -7.89
N ALA A 47 9.22 -2.36 -6.93
CA ALA A 47 9.43 -0.92 -6.89
C ALA A 47 10.65 -0.47 -7.71
N THR A 48 10.41 0.25 -8.80
CA THR A 48 11.45 1.02 -9.50
C THR A 48 11.77 2.35 -8.78
N VAL A 49 10.82 2.86 -7.99
CA VAL A 49 10.95 4.09 -7.19
C VAL A 49 10.82 3.73 -5.71
N THR A 50 11.90 3.88 -4.97
CA THR A 50 11.98 3.47 -3.55
C THR A 50 11.66 4.58 -2.55
N ALA A 51 11.64 5.85 -2.99
CA ALA A 51 11.44 7.01 -2.11
C ALA A 51 10.10 6.98 -1.33
N HIS A 52 9.09 6.30 -1.86
CA HIS A 52 7.77 6.20 -1.22
C HIS A 52 7.51 4.84 -0.57
N LEU A 53 8.50 3.96 -0.52
CA LEU A 53 8.32 2.58 -0.07
C LEU A 53 7.94 2.50 1.41
N ILE A 54 8.57 3.32 2.26
CA ILE A 54 8.24 3.41 3.69
C ILE A 54 6.83 4.00 3.92
N PRO A 55 6.45 5.17 3.34
CA PRO A 55 5.09 5.68 3.42
C PRO A 55 4.01 4.70 2.95
N LEU A 56 4.24 3.98 1.85
CA LEU A 56 3.29 3.00 1.32
C LEU A 56 3.18 1.77 2.23
N THR A 57 4.31 1.30 2.76
CA THR A 57 4.35 0.21 3.75
C THR A 57 3.51 0.54 4.98
N LEU A 58 3.71 1.73 5.56
CA LEU A 58 2.95 2.19 6.72
C LEU A 58 1.44 2.20 6.43
N ASN A 59 1.03 2.80 5.32
CA ASN A 59 -0.39 2.95 4.99
C ASN A 59 -1.06 1.59 4.73
N ARG A 60 -0.40 0.71 3.98
CA ARG A 60 -0.92 -0.62 3.65
C ARG A 60 -0.99 -1.52 4.90
N SER A 61 0.06 -1.53 5.72
CA SER A 61 0.08 -2.29 6.98
C SER A 61 -1.03 -1.84 7.93
N ARG A 62 -1.24 -0.52 8.07
CA ARG A 62 -2.35 0.03 8.86
C ARG A 62 -3.70 -0.50 8.38
N ARG A 63 -3.95 -0.51 7.07
CA ARG A 63 -5.22 -1.00 6.51
C ARG A 63 -5.46 -2.50 6.77
N LEU A 64 -4.40 -3.31 6.74
CA LEU A 64 -4.48 -4.75 6.98
C LEU A 64 -4.67 -5.08 8.47
N LEU A 65 -4.04 -4.32 9.35
CA LEU A 65 -4.10 -4.54 10.80
C LEU A 65 -5.35 -3.94 11.45
N SER A 66 -5.91 -2.89 10.84
CA SER A 66 -7.18 -2.32 11.28
C SER A 66 -8.29 -3.37 11.13
N PRO A 67 -9.15 -3.55 12.15
CA PRO A 67 -10.33 -4.38 12.00
C PRO A 67 -11.15 -3.85 10.83
N LYS A 68 -11.49 -4.72 9.87
CA LYS A 68 -12.47 -4.39 8.83
C LYS A 68 -13.71 -3.84 9.55
N PRO A 69 -14.28 -2.69 9.14
CA PRO A 69 -15.59 -2.30 9.63
C PRO A 69 -16.47 -3.53 9.46
N ARG A 70 -17.04 -4.04 10.55
CA ARG A 70 -18.06 -5.09 10.45
C ARG A 70 -19.04 -4.55 9.42
N GLU A 71 -19.14 -5.21 8.27
CA GLU A 71 -20.25 -5.00 7.36
C GLU A 71 -21.47 -5.29 8.23
N THR A 72 -22.11 -4.23 8.71
CA THR A 72 -23.40 -4.30 9.38
C THR A 72 -24.27 -5.06 8.41
N SER A 73 -24.57 -6.29 8.79
CA SER A 73 -25.33 -7.24 7.99
C SER A 73 -26.79 -6.80 8.04
N ASP A 74 -27.12 -5.65 7.46
CA ASP A 74 -28.48 -5.13 7.34
C ASP A 74 -28.57 -4.29 6.05
N LEU A 75 -29.00 -4.97 4.97
CA LEU A 75 -29.78 -4.43 3.84
C LEU A 75 -29.30 -3.14 3.14
N HIS A 76 -28.24 -3.22 2.33
CA HIS A 76 -28.21 -2.56 1.01
C HIS A 76 -27.01 -3.08 0.21
N SER A 77 -27.24 -3.67 -0.98
CA SER A 77 -26.16 -3.85 -1.97
C SER A 77 -25.92 -2.52 -2.66
N PRO A 78 -24.78 -1.83 -2.47
CA PRO A 78 -24.27 -0.95 -3.51
C PRO A 78 -23.53 -1.82 -4.53
N GLU A 79 -23.84 -1.65 -5.81
CA GLU A 79 -23.18 -2.35 -6.91
C GLU A 79 -21.65 -2.20 -6.85
N PRO A 80 -20.88 -3.20 -7.33
CA PRO A 80 -19.43 -3.10 -7.38
C PRO A 80 -19.02 -1.98 -8.34
N ILE A 81 -18.36 -0.95 -7.81
CA ILE A 81 -17.70 0.07 -8.61
C ILE A 81 -16.59 -0.61 -9.42
N LEU A 82 -16.80 -0.69 -10.73
CA LEU A 82 -15.79 -1.12 -11.69
C LEU A 82 -14.69 -0.05 -11.71
N ILE A 83 -13.58 -0.29 -11.01
CA ILE A 83 -12.38 0.55 -11.14
C ILE A 83 -11.73 0.15 -12.47
N GLU A 84 -12.11 0.83 -13.55
CA GLU A 84 -11.37 0.73 -14.81
C GLU A 84 -9.94 1.18 -14.55
N ALA A 85 -9.00 0.28 -14.84
CA ALA A 85 -7.58 0.60 -14.85
C ALA A 85 -7.37 1.75 -15.85
N ASN A 86 -6.97 2.91 -15.34
CA ASN A 86 -6.50 4.04 -16.15
C ASN A 86 -5.21 3.64 -16.89
N ASN A 87 -5.33 2.90 -17.99
CA ASN A 87 -4.28 2.80 -18.99
C ASN A 87 -4.29 4.11 -19.78
N GLY A 88 -3.37 5.00 -19.42
CA GLY A 88 -3.15 6.24 -20.14
C GLY A 88 -2.85 5.98 -21.63
N ARG A 89 -3.82 6.24 -22.50
CA ARG A 89 -3.60 6.77 -23.86
C ARG A 89 -4.94 7.16 -24.50
N ASN A 90 -5.10 8.45 -24.76
CA ASN A 90 -6.05 9.03 -25.71
C ASN A 90 -5.31 10.23 -26.36
N PRO A 91 -5.55 10.66 -27.61
CA PRO A 91 -6.46 10.16 -28.64
C PRO A 91 -5.82 9.85 -30.00
N GLN A 92 -6.51 9.01 -30.77
CA GLN A 92 -6.32 8.88 -32.22
C GLN A 92 -7.35 9.75 -32.94
N ALA A 93 -6.98 10.21 -34.14
CA ALA A 93 -7.81 10.79 -35.20
C ALA A 93 -7.92 12.32 -35.27
N ASN A 94 -6.95 12.92 -35.96
CA ASN A 94 -7.21 13.97 -36.94
C ASN A 94 -6.36 13.65 -38.19
N GLU A 95 -6.80 14.16 -39.34
CA GLU A 95 -6.22 14.04 -40.70
C GLU A 95 -6.66 12.76 -41.44
N GLY A 96 -7.38 12.82 -42.55
CA GLY A 96 -7.91 13.91 -43.35
C GLY A 96 -8.67 13.31 -44.53
N ASN A 97 -9.80 13.91 -44.90
CA ASN A 97 -10.43 13.69 -46.19
C ASN A 97 -9.48 14.22 -47.28
N PRO A 98 -9.30 13.52 -48.41
CA PRO A 98 -9.75 14.19 -49.64
C PRO A 98 -10.31 13.26 -50.73
N LYS A 99 -11.42 13.77 -51.29
CA LYS A 99 -11.89 13.75 -52.69
C LYS A 99 -12.22 12.41 -53.36
#